data_AF-A0A5E5A5D9-F1
#
_entry.id   AF-A0A5E5A5D9-F1
#
_cell.length_a   1.000
_cell.length_b   1.000
_cell.length_c   1.000
_cell.angle_alpha   90.00
_cell.angle_beta   90.00
_cell.angle_gamma   90.00
#
_symmetry.space_group_name_H-M   'P 1'
#
loop_
_entity.id
_entity.type
_entity.pdbx_description
1 polymer ?
#
loop_
_entity_poly.entity_id
_entity_poly.type
_entity_poly.pdbx_seq_one_letter_code
_entity_poly.pdbx_strand_id
1 'polypeptide(L)'
;MARGEEWLWHVLALALGGRTVAEWKAAMGDQEFQRWAEFYQAWPFDDYHRFHRPAALIAGAMASGDDPEDTMRKRLEWLQPSAAEKPKHTQADIDIFRAAGRRV
;
A
#
# COMPACT_ATOMS: atom_id res chain seq x y z
N MET A 1 0.57 18.14 4.77
CA MET A 1 -0.31 18.82 3.80
C MET A 1 -1.02 17.74 3.00
N ALA A 2 -2.35 17.70 3.01
CA ALA A 2 -3.08 16.77 2.15
C ALA A 2 -2.81 17.18 0.69
N ARG A 3 -2.16 16.30 -0.08
CA ARG A 3 -1.90 16.55 -1.50
C ARG A 3 -3.27 16.51 -2.20
N GLY A 4 -3.61 17.57 -2.95
CA GLY A 4 -4.94 17.73 -3.55
C GLY A 4 -5.23 16.75 -4.69
N GLU A 5 -6.44 16.81 -5.22
CA GLU A 5 -6.93 15.95 -6.32
C GLU A 5 -5.99 15.90 -7.52
N GLU A 6 -5.45 17.06 -7.91
CA GLU A 6 -4.52 17.20 -9.03
C GLU A 6 -3.28 16.30 -8.88
N TRP A 7 -2.76 16.15 -7.66
CA TRP A 7 -1.64 15.27 -7.41
C TRP A 7 -1.99 13.80 -7.65
N LEU A 8 -3.18 13.37 -7.24
CA LEU A 8 -3.64 11.99 -7.49
C LEU A 8 -3.77 11.71 -8.98
N TRP A 9 -4.23 12.68 -9.78
CA TRP A 9 -4.25 12.54 -11.23
C TRP A 9 -2.87 12.29 -11.84
N HIS A 10 -1.82 12.97 -11.36
CA HIS A 10 -0.45 12.72 -11.82
C HIS A 10 0.04 11.32 -11.42
N VAL A 11 -0.29 10.86 -10.21
CA VAL A 11 0.05 9.51 -9.75
C VAL A 11 -0.64 8.46 -10.62
N LEU A 12 -1.93 8.63 -10.91
CA LEU A 12 -2.68 7.71 -11.77
C LEU A 12 -2.16 7.70 -13.20
N ALA A 13 -1.82 8.86 -13.77
CA ALA A 13 -1.23 8.92 -15.10
C ALA A 13 0.10 8.17 -15.19
N LEU A 14 0.94 8.25 -14.14
CA LEU A 14 2.19 7.48 -14.05
C LEU A 14 1.95 5.98 -13.85
N ALA A 15 0.95 5.60 -13.06
CA ALA A 15 0.67 4.21 -12.71
C ALA A 15 -0.04 3.45 -13.85
N LEU A 16 -1.02 4.07 -14.49
CA LEU A 16 -1.80 3.48 -15.59
C LEU A 16 -1.07 3.61 -16.93
N GLY A 17 -0.31 4.70 -17.11
CA GLY A 17 0.45 4.97 -18.33
C GLY A 17 -0.43 5.18 -19.57
N GLY A 18 0.21 5.36 -20.72
CA GLY A 18 -0.44 5.35 -22.05
C GLY A 18 -1.33 6.56 -22.39
N ARG A 19 -1.61 7.46 -21.43
CA ARG A 19 -2.39 8.69 -21.63
C ARG A 19 -1.89 9.82 -20.72
N THR A 20 -2.08 11.04 -21.17
CA THR A 20 -1.85 12.26 -20.40
C THR A 20 -2.92 12.44 -19.31
N VAL A 21 -2.66 13.33 -18.34
CA VAL A 21 -3.66 13.68 -17.30
C VAL A 21 -4.96 14.21 -17.90
N ALA A 22 -4.88 15.04 -18.95
CA ALA A 22 -6.07 15.60 -19.59
C ALA A 22 -6.93 14.50 -20.26
N GLU A 23 -6.29 13.53 -20.92
CA GLU A 23 -6.98 12.39 -21.52
C GLU A 23 -7.58 11.46 -20.47
N TRP A 24 -6.91 11.28 -19.34
CA TRP A 24 -7.47 10.53 -18.21
C TRP A 24 -8.69 11.22 -17.60
N LYS A 25 -8.62 12.53 -17.35
CA LYS A 25 -9.76 13.33 -16.88
C LYS A 25 -10.95 13.30 -17.83
N ALA A 26 -10.69 13.26 -19.14
CA ALA A 26 -11.74 13.17 -20.15
C ALA A 26 -12.39 11.77 -20.23
N ALA A 27 -11.62 10.71 -19.95
CA ALA A 27 -12.08 9.33 -20.09
C ALA A 27 -12.62 8.71 -18.80
N MET A 28 -12.13 9.14 -17.64
CA MET A 28 -12.47 8.59 -16.32
C MET A 28 -13.52 9.48 -15.66
N GLY A 29 -14.67 8.90 -15.33
CA GLY A 29 -15.74 9.61 -14.61
C GLY A 29 -15.47 9.76 -13.12
N ASP A 30 -16.16 10.70 -12.47
CA ASP A 30 -15.96 11.04 -11.05
C ASP A 30 -16.08 9.84 -10.10
N GLN A 31 -17.03 8.94 -10.36
CA GLN A 31 -17.21 7.74 -9.54
C GLN A 31 -16.01 6.78 -9.63
N GLU A 32 -15.43 6.63 -10.82
CA GLU A 32 -14.25 5.79 -11.00
C GLU A 32 -13.02 6.44 -10.35
N PHE A 33 -12.86 7.75 -10.53
CA PHE A 33 -11.80 8.50 -9.86
C PHE A 33 -11.89 8.38 -8.34
N GLN A 34 -13.09 8.48 -7.76
CA GLN A 34 -13.29 8.33 -6.32
C GLN A 34 -12.89 6.94 -5.82
N ARG A 35 -13.20 5.88 -6.59
CA ARG A 35 -12.75 4.51 -6.26
C ARG A 35 -11.24 4.39 -6.33
N TRP A 36 -10.58 5.04 -7.28
CA TRP A 36 -9.13 5.12 -7.34
C TRP A 36 -8.54 5.87 -6.16
N ALA A 37 -9.18 6.96 -5.71
CA ALA A 37 -8.76 7.69 -4.52
C ALA A 37 -8.85 6.84 -3.25
N GLU A 38 -9.95 6.12 -3.06
CA GLU A 38 -10.13 5.17 -1.96
C GLU A 38 -9.10 4.04 -2.01
N PHE A 39 -8.86 3.48 -3.21
CA PHE A 39 -7.84 2.46 -3.41
C PHE A 39 -6.45 2.99 -3.07
N TYR A 40 -6.10 4.18 -3.55
CA TYR A 40 -4.80 4.80 -3.32
C TYR A 40 -4.56 5.12 -1.84
N GLN A 41 -5.59 5.49 -1.09
CA GLN A 41 -5.49 5.69 0.36
C GLN A 41 -5.17 4.39 1.11
N ALA A 42 -5.77 3.28 0.68
CA ALA A 42 -5.49 1.96 1.27
C ALA A 42 -4.14 1.38 0.80
N TRP A 43 -3.76 1.65 -0.45
CA TRP A 43 -2.62 1.05 -1.16
C TRP A 43 -1.88 2.11 -1.99
N PRO A 44 -1.08 2.98 -1.35
CA PRO A 44 -0.41 4.07 -2.07
C PRO A 44 0.65 3.55 -3.02
N PHE A 45 0.60 4.08 -4.24
CA PHE A 45 1.57 3.87 -5.31
C PHE A 45 2.78 4.82 -5.25
N ASP A 46 3.15 5.32 -4.07
CA ASP A 46 4.27 6.25 -3.98
C ASP A 46 5.63 5.54 -4.09
N ASP A 47 6.66 6.32 -4.40
CA ASP A 47 8.04 5.82 -4.50
C ASP A 47 8.52 5.18 -3.19
N TYR A 48 7.94 5.61 -2.06
CA TYR A 48 8.26 5.06 -0.75
C TYR A 48 7.83 3.59 -0.64
N HIS A 49 6.63 3.26 -1.12
CA HIS A 49 6.10 1.90 -1.10
C HIS A 49 6.62 1.06 -2.25
N ARG A 50 6.86 1.67 -3.42
CA ARG A 50 7.35 0.97 -4.62
C ARG A 50 8.84 0.66 -4.59
N PHE A 51 9.66 1.58 -4.07
CA PHE A 51 11.11 1.48 -4.18
C PHE A 51 11.82 1.49 -2.83
N HIS A 52 11.52 2.47 -1.96
CA HIS A 52 12.30 2.67 -0.75
C HIS A 52 12.04 1.61 0.33
N ARG A 53 10.80 1.19 0.54
CA ARG A 53 10.46 0.10 1.47
C ARG A 53 11.10 -1.23 1.06
N PRO A 54 10.96 -1.69 -0.20
CA PRO A 54 11.69 -2.88 -0.66
C PRO A 54 13.21 -2.73 -0.54
N ALA A 55 13.78 -1.58 -0.94
CA ALA A 55 15.22 -1.35 -0.86
C ALA A 55 15.73 -1.38 0.59
N ALA A 56 15.02 -0.75 1.53
CA ALA A 56 15.36 -0.77 2.96
C ALA A 56 15.24 -2.19 3.54
N LEU A 57 14.24 -2.96 3.10
CA LEU A 57 14.07 -4.36 3.49
C LEU A 57 15.28 -5.20 3.07
N ILE A 58 15.69 -5.07 1.80
CA ILE A 58 16.86 -5.75 1.21
C ILE A 58 18.13 -5.33 1.92
N ALA A 59 18.38 -4.03 2.06
CA ALA A 59 19.55 -3.51 2.75
C ALA A 59 19.65 -4.03 4.19
N GLY A 60 18.53 -4.06 4.91
CA GLY A 60 18.49 -4.59 6.27
C GLY A 60 18.61 -6.12 6.36
N ALA A 61 18.30 -6.87 5.30
CA ALA A 61 18.49 -8.32 5.25
C ALA A 61 19.93 -8.69 4.92
N MET A 62 20.62 -7.86 4.11
CA MET A 62 22.05 -8.03 3.84
C MET A 62 22.93 -7.65 5.04
N ALA A 63 22.46 -6.75 5.91
CA ALA A 63 23.20 -6.25 7.06
C ALA A 63 23.01 -7.06 8.36
N SER A 64 22.14 -8.07 8.39
CA SER A 64 21.79 -8.79 9.63
C SER A 64 22.87 -9.75 10.14
N GLY A 65 23.88 -10.08 9.33
CA GLY A 65 24.91 -11.07 9.68
C GLY A 65 24.42 -12.53 9.63
N ASP A 66 23.11 -12.74 9.57
CA ASP A 66 22.43 -14.00 9.27
C ASP A 66 22.44 -14.30 7.77
N ASP A 67 22.05 -15.53 7.39
CA ASP A 67 21.85 -15.88 5.97
C ASP A 67 20.88 -14.89 5.30
N PRO A 68 21.32 -14.12 4.28
CA PRO A 68 20.50 -13.09 3.65
C PRO A 68 19.25 -13.67 2.98
N GLU A 69 19.32 -14.90 2.46
CA GLU A 69 18.19 -15.56 1.82
C GLU A 69 17.09 -15.91 2.83
N ASP A 70 17.47 -16.53 3.95
CA ASP A 70 16.54 -16.87 5.03
C ASP A 70 15.95 -15.64 5.71
N THR A 71 16.77 -14.61 5.95
CA THR A 71 16.31 -13.33 6.52
C THR A 71 15.31 -12.64 5.59
N MET A 72 15.58 -12.64 4.29
CA MET A 72 14.68 -12.07 3.29
C MET A 72 13.34 -12.82 3.24
N ARG A 73 13.38 -14.15 3.16
CA ARG A 73 12.19 -15.01 3.12
C ARG A 73 11.27 -14.77 4.33
N LYS A 74 11.80 -14.79 5.55
CA LYS A 74 11.04 -14.52 6.78
C LYS A 74 10.38 -13.14 6.79
N ARG A 75 11.09 -12.12 6.29
CA ARG A 75 10.57 -10.75 6.22
C ARG A 75 9.49 -10.59 5.16
N LEU A 76 9.63 -11.27 4.01
CA LEU A 76 8.60 -11.30 2.97
C LEU A 76 7.34 -12.03 3.46
N GLU A 77 7.50 -13.16 4.15
CA GLU A 77 6.39 -13.89 4.80
C GLU A 77 5.68 -13.02 5.84
N TRP A 78 6.42 -12.27 6.65
CA TRP A 78 5.84 -11.32 7.61
C TRP A 78 5.12 -10.14 6.93
N LEU A 79 5.66 -9.60 5.83
CA LEU A 79 5.06 -8.48 5.09
C LEU A 79 3.80 -8.89 4.33
N GLN A 80 3.74 -10.13 3.87
CA GLN A 80 2.63 -10.67 3.13
C GLN A 80 2.16 -11.98 3.75
N PRO A 81 1.55 -11.92 4.96
CA PRO A 81 1.05 -13.12 5.62
C PRO A 81 0.04 -13.78 4.70
N SER A 82 0.16 -15.10 4.55
CA SER A 82 -0.64 -15.86 3.59
C SER A 82 -2.13 -15.61 3.82
N ALA A 83 -2.93 -15.49 2.75
CA ALA A 83 -4.37 -15.27 2.87
C ALA A 83 -5.10 -16.39 3.65
N ALA A 84 -4.46 -17.55 3.83
CA ALA A 84 -4.95 -18.67 4.62
C ALA A 84 -4.81 -18.46 6.14
N GLU A 85 -3.89 -17.59 6.56
CA GLU A 85 -3.64 -17.23 7.96
C GLU A 85 -3.90 -15.74 8.17
N LYS A 86 -5.11 -15.27 7.84
CA LYS A 86 -5.60 -14.05 8.49
C LYS A 86 -6.00 -14.44 9.92
N PRO A 87 -5.27 -14.04 10.98
CA PRO A 87 -5.82 -14.14 12.32
C PRO A 87 -7.13 -13.37 12.28
N LYS A 88 -8.24 -14.00 12.69
CA LYS A 88 -9.58 -13.45 12.46
C LYS A 88 -9.70 -12.01 12.94
N HIS A 89 -8.95 -11.61 13.97
CA HIS A 89 -8.59 -10.24 14.30
C HIS A 89 -7.25 -10.28 15.06
N THR A 90 -6.33 -9.34 14.81
CA THR A 90 -5.18 -9.15 15.70
C THR A 90 -5.64 -8.49 17.00
N GLN A 91 -4.85 -8.58 18.08
CA GLN A 91 -5.19 -7.91 19.34
C GLN A 91 -5.35 -6.38 19.15
N ALA A 92 -4.56 -5.80 18.24
CA ALA A 92 -4.68 -4.41 17.85
C ALA A 92 -6.05 -4.10 17.20
N ASP A 93 -6.55 -4.99 16.34
CA ASP A 93 -7.88 -4.84 15.73
C ASP A 93 -8.98 -4.92 16.80
N ILE A 94 -8.89 -5.86 17.74
CA ILE A 94 -9.85 -6.04 18.84
C ILE A 94 -9.95 -4.77 19.71
N ASP A 95 -8.81 -4.17 20.03
CA ASP A 95 -8.78 -2.96 20.85
C ASP A 95 -9.37 -1.75 20.11
N ILE A 96 -9.13 -1.66 18.79
CA ILE A 96 -9.76 -0.65 17.93
C ILE A 96 -11.27 -0.83 17.86
N PHE A 97 -11.77 -2.06 17.67
CA PHE A 97 -13.21 -2.32 17.63
C PHE A 97 -13.90 -1.99 18.95
N ARG A 98 -13.24 -2.32 20.07
CA ARG A 98 -13.73 -1.99 21.41
C ARG A 98 -13.76 -0.48 21.65
N ALA A 99 -12.71 0.24 21.26
CA ALA A 99 -12.67 1.70 21.35
C ALA A 99 -13.72 2.38 20.46
N ALA A 100 -14.04 1.79 19.30
CA ALA A 100 -15.07 2.25 18.38
C ALA A 100 -16.50 1.80 18.75
N GLY A 101 -16.69 1.14 19.90
CA GLY A 101 -18.00 0.67 20.37
C GLY A 101 -18.63 -0.45 19.54
N ARG A 102 -17.85 -1.14 18.71
CA ARG A 102 -18.32 -2.27 17.89
C ARG A 102 -18.05 -3.58 18.64
N ARG A 103 -19.04 -4.49 18.65
CA ARG A 103 -18.82 -5.86 19.13
C ARG A 103 -18.01 -6.62 18.09
N VAL A 104 -16.89 -7.18 18.53
CA VAL A 104 -16.08 -8.20 17.84
C VAL A 104 -16.49 -9.58 18.30
#